data_AF-A0A127T1T2-F1
#
_entry.id   AF-A0A127T1T2-F1
#
_cell.length_a   1.000
_cell.length_b   1.000
_cell.length_c   1.000
_cell.angle_alpha   90.00
_cell.angle_beta   90.00
_cell.angle_gamma   90.00
#
_symmetry.space_group_name_H-M   'P 1'
#
loop_
_entity.id
_entity.type
_entity.pdbx_description
1 polymer ?
#
loop_
_entity_poly.entity_id
_entity_poly.type
_entity_poly.pdbx_seq_one_letter_code
_entity_poly.pdbx_strand_id
1 'polypeptide(L)'
;MVPADRIGGFAMPRLLLSTAVVLLLAACAGLGSSADRGTSAILPPEVQAGLQRGESPLAPDLYYVSEAAAGRSFEKVMIDPIIYFAPLEAMRTISPDDRQTLLNNFHILMGRQLGKDFLLAVEPQRGTVRVQFALLPETREPVLMDT
;
A
#
# COMPACT_ATOMS: atom_id res chain seq x y z
N MET A 1 53.30 -21.40 64.53
CA MET A 1 53.64 -20.61 63.34
C MET A 1 52.64 -21.02 62.26
N VAL A 2 51.60 -20.21 62.08
CA VAL A 2 50.42 -20.55 61.25
C VAL A 2 50.62 -19.97 59.84
N PRO A 3 50.35 -20.75 58.77
CA PRO A 3 50.01 -20.21 57.46
C PRO A 3 48.58 -20.61 57.00
N ALA A 4 48.10 -19.86 56.00
CA ALA A 4 47.01 -20.15 55.04
C ALA A 4 45.56 -20.21 55.63
N ASP A 5 44.47 -19.92 54.92
CA ASP A 5 44.21 -19.75 53.49
C ASP A 5 42.83 -19.07 53.25
N ARG A 6 42.68 -18.47 52.07
CA ARG A 6 41.49 -18.26 51.20
C ARG A 6 40.24 -17.43 51.57
N ILE A 7 39.97 -16.54 50.61
CA ILE A 7 38.77 -15.75 50.29
C ILE A 7 37.79 -16.60 49.45
N GLY A 8 36.48 -16.34 49.57
CA GLY A 8 35.60 -16.34 48.38
C GLY A 8 34.23 -16.99 48.53
N GLY A 9 33.18 -16.19 48.37
CA GLY A 9 31.81 -16.68 48.18
C GLY A 9 30.81 -15.55 47.93
N PHE A 10 30.80 -14.98 46.72
CA PHE A 10 29.70 -14.11 46.26
C PHE A 10 28.75 -14.92 45.37
N ALA A 11 27.51 -15.03 45.81
CA ALA A 11 26.40 -15.62 45.06
C ALA A 11 25.56 -14.51 44.42
N MET A 12 25.51 -14.42 43.08
CA MET A 12 24.39 -13.80 42.34
C MET A 12 24.51 -13.95 40.80
N PRO A 13 24.14 -15.09 40.15
CA PRO A 13 24.12 -15.17 38.69
C PRO A 13 22.72 -15.39 38.10
N ARG A 14 21.65 -14.91 38.76
CA ARG A 14 20.26 -15.13 38.29
C ARG A 14 19.47 -13.88 37.94
N LEU A 15 19.91 -12.69 38.35
CA LEU A 15 19.17 -11.44 38.10
C LEU A 15 19.53 -10.75 36.77
N LEU A 16 20.69 -11.09 36.18
CA LEU A 16 21.18 -10.49 34.94
C LEU A 16 20.68 -11.19 33.67
N LEU A 17 20.13 -12.41 33.79
CA LEU A 17 19.67 -13.18 32.63
C LEU A 17 18.25 -12.79 32.18
N SER A 18 17.40 -12.36 33.12
CA SER A 18 16.00 -12.02 32.87
C SER A 18 15.81 -10.65 32.21
N THR A 19 16.74 -9.71 32.42
CA THR A 19 16.71 -8.38 31.78
C THR A 19 17.06 -8.42 30.30
N ALA A 20 17.90 -9.36 29.87
CA ALA A 20 18.30 -9.51 28.46
C ALA A 20 17.15 -9.99 27.55
N VAL A 21 16.24 -10.82 28.06
CA VAL A 21 15.13 -11.39 27.27
C VAL A 21 14.03 -10.34 27.00
N VAL A 22 13.79 -9.42 27.92
CA VAL A 22 12.79 -8.35 27.75
C VAL A 22 13.24 -7.31 26.72
N LEU A 23 14.56 -7.04 26.62
CA LEU A 23 15.13 -6.14 25.60
C LEU A 23 15.04 -6.72 24.18
N LEU A 24 15.11 -8.05 24.02
CA LEU A 24 15.00 -8.72 22.71
C LEU A 24 13.58 -8.70 22.15
N LEU A 25 12.54 -8.74 23.00
CA LEU A 25 11.14 -8.71 22.56
C LEU A 25 10.67 -7.30 22.13
N ALA A 26 11.29 -6.23 22.64
CA ALA A 26 10.99 -4.87 22.22
C ALA A 26 11.54 -4.53 20.82
N ALA A 27 12.58 -5.24 20.35
CA ALA A 27 13.18 -5.01 19.04
C ALA A 27 12.27 -5.44 17.87
N CYS A 28 11.38 -6.42 18.08
CA CYS A 28 10.47 -6.88 17.03
C CYS A 28 9.20 -6.02 16.87
N ALA A 29 8.88 -5.15 17.84
CA ALA A 29 7.72 -4.26 17.75
C ALA A 29 7.97 -3.01 16.87
N GLY A 30 9.23 -2.72 16.53
CA GLY A 30 9.62 -1.55 15.71
C GLY A 30 9.61 -1.78 14.20
N LEU A 31 9.40 -3.01 13.74
CA LEU A 31 9.26 -3.36 12.31
C LEU A 31 7.82 -3.19 11.82
N GLY A 32 7.09 -2.22 12.37
CA GLY A 32 5.93 -1.68 11.72
C GLY A 32 6.43 -0.98 10.45
N SER A 33 6.17 -1.61 9.30
CA SER A 33 6.40 -1.03 7.97
C SER A 33 5.96 0.43 8.00
N SER A 34 6.92 1.33 8.14
CA SER A 34 6.71 2.73 7.88
C SER A 34 6.59 2.77 6.37
N ALA A 35 5.37 2.60 5.85
CA ALA A 35 5.04 2.91 4.48
C ALA A 35 5.60 4.31 4.25
N ASP A 36 6.72 4.34 3.54
CA ASP A 36 7.54 5.50 3.34
C ASP A 36 6.64 6.60 2.75
N ARG A 37 6.71 7.80 3.31
CA ARG A 37 5.93 8.97 2.85
C ARG A 37 6.45 9.50 1.49
N GLY A 38 7.18 8.68 0.74
CA GLY A 38 7.55 8.92 -0.65
C GLY A 38 6.34 8.69 -1.54
N THR A 39 5.52 9.72 -1.65
CA THR A 39 4.20 9.69 -2.26
C THR A 39 4.29 9.56 -3.78
N SER A 40 3.60 8.56 -4.32
CA SER A 40 3.11 8.39 -5.70
C SER A 40 3.72 9.27 -6.80
N ALA A 41 4.35 8.62 -7.78
CA ALA A 41 4.93 9.26 -8.97
C ALA A 41 3.92 10.05 -9.86
N ILE A 42 2.61 9.97 -9.59
CA ILE A 42 1.55 10.51 -10.46
C ILE A 42 0.58 11.49 -9.78
N LEU A 43 0.59 11.62 -8.44
CA LEU A 43 -0.39 12.47 -7.74
C LEU A 43 0.12 13.90 -7.54
N PRO A 44 -0.73 14.94 -7.67
CA PRO A 44 -0.36 16.31 -7.31
C PRO A 44 -0.04 16.47 -5.82
N PRO A 45 0.88 17.37 -5.42
CA PRO A 45 1.27 17.57 -4.03
C PRO A 45 0.10 17.87 -3.07
N GLU A 46 -0.89 18.62 -3.53
CA GLU A 46 -2.09 18.95 -2.75
C GLU A 46 -2.96 17.71 -2.44
N VAL A 47 -3.03 16.74 -3.36
CA VAL A 47 -3.73 15.46 -3.14
C VAL A 47 -2.90 14.58 -2.21
N GLN A 48 -1.58 14.55 -2.41
CA GLN A 48 -0.66 13.79 -1.55
C GLN A 48 -0.77 14.22 -0.08
N ALA A 49 -0.89 15.53 0.18
CA ALA A 49 -1.05 16.08 1.52
C ALA A 49 -2.39 15.68 2.18
N GLY A 50 -3.41 15.37 1.38
CA GLY A 50 -4.74 14.95 1.85
C GLY A 50 -4.94 13.43 1.95
N LEU A 51 -3.93 12.61 1.64
CA LEU A 51 -4.05 11.15 1.71
C LEU A 51 -4.26 10.68 3.16
N GLN A 52 -5.23 9.80 3.34
CA GLN A 52 -5.59 9.17 4.61
C GLN A 52 -5.32 7.67 4.52
N ARG A 53 -4.93 7.03 5.63
CA ARG A 53 -4.75 5.57 5.67
C ARG A 53 -6.09 4.86 5.78
N GLY A 54 -6.23 3.74 5.07
CA GLY A 54 -7.35 2.83 5.29
C GLY A 54 -7.29 2.18 6.66
N GLU A 55 -8.44 2.05 7.32
CA GLU A 55 -8.55 1.54 8.70
C GLU A 55 -8.92 0.04 8.77
N SER A 56 -9.09 -0.63 7.63
CA SER A 56 -9.58 -2.02 7.54
C SER A 56 -8.62 -2.89 6.72
N PRO A 57 -8.52 -4.21 6.98
CA PRO A 57 -7.75 -5.14 6.16
C PRO A 57 -8.14 -5.17 4.68
N LEU A 58 -9.36 -4.72 4.35
CA LEU A 58 -9.86 -4.62 2.98
C LEU A 58 -9.88 -3.18 2.45
N ALA A 59 -9.47 -2.20 3.26
CA ALA A 59 -9.39 -0.81 2.82
C ALA A 59 -8.13 -0.58 1.99
N PRO A 60 -8.14 0.39 1.07
CA PRO A 60 -6.93 0.83 0.40
C PRO A 60 -5.87 1.30 1.41
N ASP A 61 -4.59 1.08 1.11
CA ASP A 61 -3.48 1.54 1.95
C ASP A 61 -3.58 3.05 2.20
N LEU A 62 -3.88 3.80 1.14
CA LEU A 62 -4.12 5.23 1.16
C LEU A 62 -5.33 5.57 0.30
N TYR A 63 -6.14 6.52 0.75
CA TYR A 63 -7.26 7.07 0.01
C TYR A 63 -7.36 8.59 0.20
N TYR A 64 -8.00 9.26 -0.75
CA TYR A 64 -8.33 10.68 -0.67
C TYR A 64 -9.78 10.87 -1.12
N VAL A 65 -10.54 11.67 -0.38
CA VAL A 65 -11.91 12.07 -0.74
C VAL A 65 -11.93 13.58 -0.86
N SER A 66 -12.27 14.09 -2.05
CA SER A 66 -12.42 15.53 -2.25
C SER A 66 -13.69 16.05 -1.55
N GLU A 67 -13.69 17.31 -1.14
CA GLU A 67 -14.88 17.95 -0.55
C GLU A 67 -16.11 17.87 -1.47
N ALA A 68 -15.89 17.99 -2.78
CA ALA A 68 -16.95 17.88 -3.78
C ALA A 68 -17.63 16.49 -3.82
N ALA A 69 -16.93 15.44 -3.38
CA ALA A 69 -17.44 14.08 -3.32
C ALA A 69 -18.02 13.70 -1.94
N ALA A 70 -17.72 14.47 -0.89
CA ALA A 70 -18.14 14.15 0.47
C ALA A 70 -19.68 14.08 0.61
N GLY A 71 -20.16 13.02 1.24
CA GLY A 71 -21.59 12.81 1.51
C GLY A 71 -22.45 12.47 0.29
N ARG A 72 -21.86 12.22 -0.89
CA ARG A 72 -22.60 11.79 -2.08
C ARG A 72 -22.68 10.27 -2.15
N SER A 73 -23.83 9.77 -2.60
CA SER A 73 -24.03 8.37 -2.97
C SER A 73 -24.11 8.22 -4.48
N PHE A 74 -23.74 7.03 -4.96
CA PHE A 74 -23.76 6.66 -6.37
C PHE A 74 -24.36 5.26 -6.50
N GLU A 75 -25.19 5.07 -7.51
CA GLU A 75 -25.86 3.78 -7.78
C GLU A 75 -25.26 3.08 -9.00
N LYS A 76 -24.61 3.86 -9.88
CA LYS A 76 -23.99 3.37 -11.10
C LYS A 76 -22.49 3.61 -11.08
N VAL A 77 -21.75 2.73 -11.73
CA VAL A 77 -20.31 2.86 -11.90
C VAL A 77 -19.96 2.69 -13.37
N MET A 78 -19.11 3.59 -13.87
CA MET A 78 -18.50 3.51 -15.19
C MET A 78 -17.01 3.30 -14.99
N ILE A 79 -16.46 2.25 -15.62
CA ILE A 79 -15.04 1.95 -15.56
C ILE A 79 -14.39 2.54 -16.81
N ASP A 80 -13.52 3.54 -16.63
CA ASP A 80 -12.72 4.08 -17.71
C ASP A 80 -11.65 3.06 -18.16
N PRO A 81 -11.09 3.21 -19.37
CA PRO A 81 -9.94 2.42 -19.81
C PRO A 81 -8.82 2.43 -18.76
N ILE A 82 -8.24 1.25 -18.51
CA ILE A 82 -7.17 1.08 -17.54
C ILE A 82 -5.89 1.69 -18.10
N ILE A 83 -5.24 2.56 -17.32
CA ILE A 83 -3.98 3.20 -17.71
C ILE A 83 -2.81 2.31 -17.27
N TYR A 84 -1.83 2.11 -18.14
CA TYR A 84 -0.59 1.44 -17.80
C TYR A 84 0.56 2.45 -17.77
N PHE A 85 1.31 2.44 -16.67
CA PHE A 85 2.54 3.21 -16.52
C PHE A 85 3.73 2.25 -16.54
N ALA A 86 4.83 2.68 -17.15
CA ALA A 86 6.10 1.94 -17.14
C ALA A 86 7.23 2.81 -16.58
N PRO A 87 8.29 2.22 -15.99
CA PRO A 87 9.47 2.98 -15.57
C PRO A 87 10.13 3.62 -16.79
N LEU A 88 10.64 4.85 -16.64
CA LEU A 88 11.31 5.55 -17.74
C LEU A 88 12.49 4.77 -18.32
N GLU A 89 13.28 4.13 -17.46
CA GLU A 89 14.49 3.41 -17.86
C GLU A 89 14.19 2.01 -18.41
N ALA A 90 12.97 1.49 -18.21
CA ALA A 90 12.59 0.13 -18.55
C ALA A 90 11.17 0.05 -19.12
N MET A 91 10.87 0.87 -20.14
CA MET A 91 9.53 0.96 -20.74
C MET A 91 9.00 -0.34 -21.39
N ARG A 92 9.84 -1.37 -21.57
CA ARG A 92 9.48 -2.62 -22.26
C ARG A 92 9.65 -3.85 -21.39
N THR A 93 9.20 -3.79 -20.14
CA THR A 93 9.18 -4.94 -19.22
C THR A 93 8.14 -6.00 -19.58
N ILE A 94 7.09 -5.62 -20.33
CA ILE A 94 6.02 -6.50 -20.81
C ILE A 94 5.81 -6.31 -22.32
N SER A 95 5.46 -7.38 -23.04
CA SER A 95 5.11 -7.27 -24.46
C SER A 95 3.79 -6.50 -24.64
N PRO A 96 3.55 -5.84 -25.79
CA PRO A 96 2.28 -5.15 -26.04
C PRO A 96 1.05 -6.08 -25.93
N ASP A 97 1.18 -7.34 -26.38
CA ASP A 97 0.09 -8.32 -26.35
C ASP A 97 -0.23 -8.79 -24.93
N ASP A 98 0.81 -9.07 -24.13
CA ASP A 98 0.64 -9.44 -22.73
C ASP A 98 0.07 -8.28 -21.92
N ARG A 99 0.50 -7.04 -22.20
CA ARG A 99 -0.05 -5.83 -21.59
C ARG A 99 -1.52 -5.67 -21.91
N GLN A 100 -1.92 -5.81 -23.17
CA GLN A 100 -3.33 -5.70 -23.54
C GLN A 100 -4.17 -6.81 -22.86
N THR A 101 -3.62 -8.02 -22.77
CA THR A 101 -4.25 -9.14 -22.07
C THR A 101 -4.45 -8.84 -20.59
N LEU A 102 -3.43 -8.29 -19.92
CA LEU A 102 -3.50 -7.85 -18.52
C LEU A 102 -4.59 -6.79 -18.32
N LEU A 103 -4.60 -5.74 -19.13
CA LEU A 103 -5.58 -4.64 -19.03
C LEU A 103 -7.01 -5.13 -19.26
N ASN A 104 -7.21 -6.00 -20.27
CA ASN A 104 -8.52 -6.60 -20.56
C ASN A 104 -9.01 -7.46 -19.40
N ASN A 105 -8.16 -8.35 -18.88
CA ASN A 105 -8.51 -9.21 -17.76
C ASN A 105 -8.85 -8.39 -16.51
N PHE A 106 -8.05 -7.36 -16.21
CA PHE A 106 -8.32 -6.46 -15.10
C PHE A 106 -9.67 -5.76 -15.25
N HIS A 107 -9.96 -5.20 -16.42
CA HIS A 107 -11.23 -4.53 -16.70
C HIS A 107 -12.43 -5.48 -16.50
N ILE A 108 -12.34 -6.72 -17.01
CA ILE A 108 -13.40 -7.73 -16.86
C ILE A 108 -13.59 -8.10 -15.38
N LEU A 109 -12.52 -8.36 -14.65
CA LEU A 109 -12.58 -8.77 -13.25
C LEU A 109 -13.15 -7.65 -12.37
N MET A 110 -12.71 -6.41 -12.58
CA MET A 110 -13.24 -5.26 -11.87
C MET A 110 -14.69 -4.98 -12.22
N GLY A 111 -15.08 -5.09 -13.49
CA GLY A 111 -16.48 -5.00 -13.91
C GLY A 111 -17.36 -6.01 -13.18
N ARG A 112 -16.92 -7.28 -13.10
CA ARG A 112 -17.66 -8.32 -12.37
C ARG A 112 -17.73 -8.06 -10.86
N GLN A 113 -16.66 -7.56 -10.25
CA GLN A 113 -16.64 -7.31 -8.82
C GLN A 113 -17.52 -6.12 -8.45
N LEU A 114 -17.38 -4.99 -9.16
CA LEU A 114 -18.19 -3.80 -8.93
C LEU A 114 -19.65 -4.00 -9.31
N GLY A 115 -19.93 -4.82 -10.34
CA GLY A 115 -21.29 -5.18 -10.75
C GLY A 115 -22.09 -5.97 -9.72
N LYS A 116 -21.48 -6.40 -8.61
CA LYS A 116 -22.19 -7.01 -7.47
C LYS A 116 -22.98 -5.98 -6.66
N ASP A 117 -22.46 -4.76 -6.57
CA ASP A 117 -22.97 -3.70 -5.70
C ASP A 117 -23.50 -2.48 -6.48
N PHE A 118 -23.07 -2.31 -7.75
CA PHE A 118 -23.40 -1.16 -8.59
C PHE A 118 -23.93 -1.58 -9.96
N LEU A 119 -24.76 -0.73 -10.56
CA LEU A 119 -25.13 -0.88 -11.97
C LEU A 119 -23.96 -0.42 -12.86
N LEU A 120 -23.46 -1.30 -13.73
CA LEU A 120 -22.43 -0.93 -14.69
C LEU A 120 -23.02 -0.02 -15.77
N ALA A 121 -22.49 1.19 -15.86
CA ALA A 121 -22.84 2.18 -16.88
C ALA A 121 -21.81 2.17 -18.01
N VAL A 122 -22.30 2.19 -19.25
CA VAL A 122 -21.48 2.27 -20.45
C VAL A 122 -21.24 3.73 -20.87
N GLU A 123 -22.15 4.63 -20.48
CA GLU A 123 -22.10 6.06 -20.79
C GLU A 123 -22.28 6.91 -19.52
N PRO A 124 -21.74 8.14 -19.48
CA PRO A 124 -21.95 9.07 -18.38
C PRO A 124 -23.44 9.43 -18.19
N GLN A 125 -23.99 9.11 -17.02
CA GLN A 125 -25.38 9.42 -16.66
C GLN A 125 -25.48 9.95 -15.22
N ARG A 126 -26.62 10.56 -14.87
CA ARG A 126 -26.90 10.98 -13.49
C ARG A 126 -26.79 9.78 -12.53
N GLY A 127 -26.11 10.00 -11.40
CA GLY A 127 -25.88 8.97 -10.39
C GLY A 127 -24.77 7.98 -10.74
N THR A 128 -23.98 8.26 -11.78
CA THR A 128 -22.82 7.45 -12.18
C THR A 128 -21.54 8.03 -11.62
N VAL A 129 -20.75 7.20 -10.92
CA VAL A 129 -19.36 7.49 -10.60
C VAL A 129 -18.45 6.93 -11.70
N ARG A 130 -17.46 7.71 -12.13
CA ARG A 130 -16.40 7.23 -13.03
C ARG A 130 -15.24 6.74 -12.19
N VAL A 131 -14.76 5.54 -12.48
CA VAL A 131 -13.62 4.93 -11.81
C VAL A 131 -12.53 4.71 -12.85
N GLN A 132 -11.39 5.33 -12.61
CA GLN A 132 -10.19 5.15 -13.41
C GLN A 132 -9.18 4.35 -12.59
N PHE A 133 -8.63 3.31 -13.21
CA PHE A 133 -7.56 2.53 -12.63
C PHE A 133 -6.27 2.80 -13.38
N ALA A 134 -5.18 2.86 -12.64
CA ALA A 134 -3.83 2.91 -13.18
C ALA A 134 -3.05 1.72 -12.61
N LEU A 135 -2.34 1.01 -13.49
CA LEU A 135 -1.37 -0.01 -13.10
C LEU A 135 0.02 0.63 -13.15
N LEU A 136 0.70 0.58 -12.02
CA LEU A 136 2.04 1.12 -11.85
C LEU A 136 3.01 -0.01 -11.49
N PRO A 137 4.26 0.04 -11.96
CA PRO A 137 5.32 -0.83 -11.49
C PRO A 137 5.66 -0.47 -10.04
N GLU A 138 6.14 -1.46 -9.29
CA GLU A 138 6.76 -1.19 -7.99
C GLU A 138 8.12 -0.53 -8.23
N THR A 139 8.17 0.80 -8.19
CA THR A 139 9.40 1.58 -8.39
C THR A 139 9.37 2.90 -7.61
N ARG A 140 10.56 3.42 -7.32
CA ARG A 140 10.79 4.77 -6.78
C ARG A 140 11.15 5.78 -7.88
N GLU A 141 11.30 5.30 -9.11
CA GLU A 141 11.68 6.10 -10.26
C GLU A 141 10.44 6.78 -10.87
N PRO A 142 10.64 7.88 -11.62
CA PRO A 142 9.57 8.44 -12.42
C PRO A 142 9.02 7.41 -13.41
N VAL A 143 7.71 7.43 -13.60
CA VAL A 143 7.01 6.59 -14.56
C VAL A 143 6.38 7.45 -15.65
N LEU A 144 6.20 6.88 -16.84
CA LEU A 144 5.48 7.51 -17.94
C LEU A 144 4.31 6.63 -18.35
N MET A 145 3.24 7.27 -18.82
CA MET A 145 2.15 6.56 -19.48
C MET A 145 2.71 5.88 -20.73
N ASP A 146 2.56 4.57 -20.79
CA ASP A 146 2.98 3.75 -21.92
C ASP A 146 1.83 3.71 -22.93
N THR A 147 1.93 4.53 -23.97
CA THR A 147 0.91 4.70 -25.03
C THR A 147 1.17 3.81 -26.23
#